data_AF-A0A1V5MUT7-F1
#
_entry.id   AF-A0A1V5MUT7-F1
#
_cell.length_a   1.000
_cell.length_b   1.000
_cell.length_c   1.000
_cell.angle_alpha   90.00
_cell.angle_beta   90.00
_cell.angle_gamma   90.00
#
_symmetry.space_group_name_H-M   'P 1'
#
loop_
_entity.id
_entity.type
_entity.pdbx_description
1 polymer ?
#
loop_
_entity_poly.entity_id
_entity_poly.type
_entity_poly.pdbx_seq_one_letter_code
_entity_poly.pdbx_strand_id
1 'polypeptide(L)'
;MLTVHYTGFRDEAFDTELAMQEATEQEDWQAVLSLARAYEEEPTRMIVMHTNLALFKLGLAGDQLFKYPSGNSPQHTRGQVLPIQMAGALFYYQYGHLNYAYRWSMEEMVEYGMSHHTLKYAVLTSSLNGESALAKKYNDVLKSTLFHRKWARDREAIINDPGRAMHNPVLLNILRLNAFNDVLDGDHSLLETFLLNHAAHSRGGNPELIDLSLLANLQLKQADRFWPRFFVYVNTQPRIPVHYQEAALLFNLQQPQPGIASITFDPLVLKRFNQFVERTKAYNNQPRERIKALMAEEFKGTYWYYYFFADLQLQQPVNHQPYQKL
;
A
#
# COMPACT_ATOMS: atom_id res chain seq x y z
N MET A 1 44.20 -21.30 -14.38
CA MET A 1 42.88 -21.18 -13.73
C MET A 1 42.52 -19.71 -13.71
N LEU A 2 41.48 -19.32 -14.44
CA LEU A 2 40.92 -17.96 -14.39
C LEU A 2 39.93 -17.94 -13.23
N THR A 3 40.31 -17.31 -12.11
CA THR A 3 39.39 -17.02 -11.02
C THR A 3 38.58 -15.80 -11.44
N VAL A 4 37.38 -16.03 -11.97
CA VAL A 4 36.40 -14.96 -12.18
C VAL A 4 35.82 -14.62 -10.81
N HIS A 5 36.32 -13.54 -10.21
CA HIS A 5 35.69 -12.95 -9.04
C HIS A 5 34.38 -12.30 -9.51
N TYR A 6 33.26 -13.00 -9.35
CA TYR A 6 31.94 -12.42 -9.50
C TYR A 6 31.68 -11.54 -8.27
N THR A 7 32.15 -10.30 -8.28
CA THR A 7 31.74 -9.29 -7.31
C THR A 7 30.34 -8.80 -7.69
N GLY A 8 29.35 -9.68 -7.50
CA GLY A 8 27.95 -9.32 -7.63
C GLY A 8 27.64 -8.23 -6.61
N PHE A 9 27.13 -7.09 -7.08
CA PHE A 9 26.54 -6.10 -6.19
C PHE A 9 25.33 -6.77 -5.53
N ARG A 10 25.42 -7.06 -4.23
CA ARG A 10 24.31 -7.57 -3.42
C ARG A 10 23.81 -6.44 -2.54
N ASP A 11 22.52 -6.21 -2.62
CA ASP A 11 21.79 -5.26 -1.83
C ASP A 11 20.61 -6.03 -1.24
N GLU A 12 20.68 -6.29 0.07
CA GLU A 12 19.68 -7.10 0.77
C GLU A 12 18.29 -6.47 0.72
N ALA A 13 18.21 -5.13 0.76
CA ALA A 13 16.97 -4.41 0.57
C ALA A 13 16.41 -4.68 -0.83
N PHE A 14 17.23 -4.55 -1.87
CA PHE A 14 16.80 -4.80 -3.24
C PHE A 14 16.38 -6.27 -3.47
N ASP A 15 17.15 -7.24 -2.95
CA ASP A 15 16.81 -8.66 -3.03
C ASP A 15 15.48 -8.95 -2.31
N THR A 16 15.25 -8.32 -1.15
CA THR A 16 14.00 -8.43 -0.38
C THR A 16 12.82 -7.81 -1.14
N GLU A 17 13.00 -6.64 -1.75
CA GLU A 17 11.97 -5.99 -2.56
C GLU A 17 11.56 -6.85 -3.75
N LEU A 18 12.52 -7.43 -4.48
CA LEU A 18 12.22 -8.33 -5.59
C LEU A 18 11.45 -9.57 -5.13
N ALA A 19 11.84 -10.17 -3.99
CA ALA A 19 11.13 -11.31 -3.41
C ALA A 19 9.71 -10.93 -2.96
N MET A 20 9.51 -9.75 -2.37
CA MET A 20 8.20 -9.25 -1.97
C MET A 20 7.32 -8.91 -3.19
N GLN A 21 7.91 -8.37 -4.25
CA GLN A 21 7.24 -8.11 -5.52
C GLN A 21 6.77 -9.42 -6.16
N GLU A 22 7.63 -10.44 -6.23
CA GLU A 22 7.25 -11.76 -6.74
C GLU A 22 6.11 -12.38 -5.91
N ALA A 23 6.22 -12.38 -4.57
CA ALA A 23 5.17 -12.85 -3.69
C ALA A 23 3.86 -12.07 -3.88
N THR A 24 3.93 -10.76 -4.12
CA THR A 24 2.76 -9.91 -4.39
C THR A 24 2.13 -10.23 -5.75
N GLU A 25 2.92 -10.49 -6.80
CA GLU A 25 2.40 -10.93 -8.11
C GLU A 25 1.71 -12.31 -8.03
N GLN A 26 2.13 -13.15 -7.10
CA GLN A 26 1.53 -14.45 -6.80
C GLN A 26 0.38 -14.37 -5.80
N GLU A 27 0.10 -13.18 -5.25
CA GLU A 27 -0.89 -12.92 -4.21
C GLU A 27 -0.65 -13.74 -2.92
N ASP A 28 0.62 -14.11 -2.67
CA ASP A 28 1.05 -14.74 -1.43
C ASP A 28 1.36 -13.66 -0.39
N TRP A 29 0.29 -13.08 0.15
CA TRP A 29 0.38 -12.02 1.15
C TRP A 29 1.08 -12.47 2.44
N GLN A 30 1.01 -13.76 2.79
CA GLN A 30 1.68 -14.29 3.97
C GLN A 30 3.20 -14.38 3.76
N ALA A 31 3.65 -14.74 2.57
CA ALA A 31 5.06 -14.68 2.21
C ALA A 31 5.59 -13.24 2.29
N VAL A 32 4.84 -12.25 1.80
CA VAL A 32 5.20 -10.82 1.93
C VAL A 32 5.40 -10.44 3.40
N LEU A 33 4.45 -10.79 4.28
CA LEU A 33 4.57 -10.49 5.71
C LEU A 33 5.72 -11.25 6.40
N SER A 34 6.06 -12.44 5.90
CA SER A 34 7.18 -13.24 6.41
C SER A 34 8.51 -12.60 6.04
N LEU A 35 8.67 -12.15 4.80
CA LEU A 35 9.83 -11.40 4.32
C LEU A 35 9.99 -10.09 5.10
N ALA A 36 8.91 -9.34 5.29
CA ALA A 36 8.91 -8.09 6.06
C ALA A 36 9.36 -8.27 7.51
N ARG A 37 9.08 -9.43 8.13
CA ARG A 37 9.52 -9.75 9.50
C ARG A 37 10.95 -10.26 9.57
N ALA A 38 11.42 -10.91 8.52
CA ALA A 38 12.79 -11.43 8.43
C ALA A 38 13.81 -10.33 8.15
N TYR A 39 13.39 -9.21 7.56
CA TYR A 39 14.24 -8.06 7.30
C TYR A 39 14.61 -7.33 8.60
N GLU A 40 15.92 -7.24 8.90
CA GLU A 40 16.41 -6.76 10.19
C GLU A 40 16.78 -5.26 10.20
N GLU A 41 17.07 -4.68 9.03
CA GLU A 41 17.48 -3.28 8.90
C GLU A 41 16.28 -2.32 8.84
N GLU A 42 16.55 -1.00 8.71
CA GLU A 42 15.48 -0.05 8.40
C GLU A 42 14.92 -0.35 7.00
N PRO A 43 13.60 -0.62 6.86
CA PRO A 43 13.05 -1.00 5.57
C PRO A 43 13.04 0.17 4.59
N THR A 44 13.23 -0.15 3.31
CA THR A 44 13.00 0.82 2.24
C THR A 44 11.52 1.16 2.14
N ARG A 45 11.20 2.22 1.39
CA ARG A 45 9.80 2.57 1.15
C ARG A 45 9.02 1.45 0.44
N MET A 46 9.66 0.75 -0.47
CA MET A 46 9.05 -0.37 -1.21
C MET A 46 8.69 -1.53 -0.29
N ILE A 47 9.58 -1.93 0.63
CA ILE A 47 9.29 -2.96 1.64
C ILE A 47 8.08 -2.55 2.48
N VAL A 48 8.00 -1.29 2.92
CA VAL A 48 6.86 -0.76 3.68
C VAL A 48 5.57 -0.83 2.85
N MET A 49 5.60 -0.40 1.58
CA MET A 49 4.42 -0.40 0.72
C MET A 49 3.88 -1.82 0.45
N HIS A 50 4.76 -2.79 0.19
CA HIS A 50 4.37 -4.19 0.03
C HIS A 50 3.79 -4.75 1.33
N THR A 51 4.40 -4.45 2.48
CA THR A 51 3.91 -4.86 3.80
C THR A 51 2.50 -4.31 4.07
N ASN A 52 2.29 -3.02 3.82
CA ASN A 52 1.01 -2.36 4.02
C ASN A 52 -0.07 -2.93 3.11
N LEU A 53 0.27 -3.18 1.84
CA LEU A 53 -0.64 -3.84 0.90
C LEU A 53 -1.01 -5.25 1.37
N ALA A 54 -0.04 -6.07 1.81
CA ALA A 54 -0.30 -7.41 2.30
C ALA A 54 -1.19 -7.42 3.56
N LEU A 55 -0.93 -6.52 4.50
CA LEU A 55 -1.78 -6.35 5.68
C LEU A 55 -3.21 -5.96 5.32
N PHE A 56 -3.38 -5.09 4.33
CA PHE A 56 -4.71 -4.70 3.85
C PHE A 56 -5.42 -5.87 3.17
N LYS A 57 -4.75 -6.59 2.26
CA LYS A 57 -5.31 -7.73 1.53
C LYS A 57 -5.69 -8.90 2.45
N LEU A 58 -5.01 -9.04 3.58
CA LEU A 58 -5.34 -10.02 4.62
C LEU A 58 -6.38 -9.54 5.64
N GLY A 59 -6.84 -8.28 5.56
CA GLY A 59 -7.77 -7.70 6.54
C GLY A 59 -7.16 -7.50 7.93
N LEU A 60 -5.83 -7.40 8.02
CA LEU A 60 -5.07 -7.27 9.27
C LEU A 60 -4.61 -5.84 9.56
N ALA A 61 -4.65 -4.95 8.56
CA ALA A 61 -4.09 -3.61 8.65
C ALA A 61 -4.67 -2.79 9.82
N GLY A 62 -5.98 -2.88 10.07
CA GLY A 62 -6.64 -2.16 11.18
C GLY A 62 -6.12 -2.53 12.58
N ASP A 63 -5.42 -3.65 12.75
CA ASP A 63 -4.87 -4.09 14.04
C ASP A 63 -3.35 -4.23 14.06
N GLN A 64 -2.69 -4.19 12.90
CA GLN A 64 -1.27 -4.53 12.78
C GLN A 64 -0.42 -3.51 12.03
N LEU A 65 -1.01 -2.58 11.27
CA LEU A 65 -0.26 -1.64 10.42
C LEU A 65 0.91 -0.97 11.15
N PHE A 66 0.67 -0.48 12.38
CA PHE A 66 1.70 0.26 13.12
C PHE A 66 2.65 -0.62 13.94
N LYS A 67 2.45 -1.93 13.94
CA LYS A 67 3.36 -2.91 14.57
C LYS A 67 4.56 -3.25 13.68
N TYR A 68 4.45 -3.00 12.38
CA TYR A 68 5.55 -3.16 11.45
C TYR A 68 6.40 -1.88 11.41
N PRO A 69 7.73 -1.98 11.25
CA PRO A 69 8.58 -0.81 11.08
C PRO A 69 8.16 0.00 9.85
N SER A 70 8.01 1.31 10.02
CA SER A 70 8.03 2.25 8.90
C SER A 70 9.48 2.67 8.67
N GLY A 71 9.86 2.87 7.41
CA GLY A 71 11.18 3.34 7.01
C GLY A 71 11.17 3.91 5.60
N ASN A 72 12.29 4.51 5.24
CA ASN A 72 12.58 5.04 3.91
C ASN A 72 14.10 4.98 3.67
N SER A 73 14.74 3.88 4.10
CA SER A 73 16.15 3.68 3.81
C SER A 73 16.36 3.70 2.28
N PRO A 74 17.44 4.32 1.79
CA PRO A 74 17.71 4.35 0.37
C PRO A 74 18.09 2.95 -0.13
N GLN A 75 17.70 2.64 -1.36
CA GLN A 75 18.29 1.52 -2.08
C GLN A 75 19.74 1.84 -2.41
N HIS A 76 20.62 0.85 -2.37
CA HIS A 76 22.04 1.00 -2.68
C HIS A 76 22.38 0.62 -4.13
N THR A 77 21.39 0.41 -5.01
CA THR A 77 21.57 0.02 -6.42
C THR A 77 22.46 0.97 -7.23
N ARG A 78 23.08 0.44 -8.31
CA ARG A 78 23.84 1.25 -9.30
C ARG A 78 22.87 2.10 -10.15
N GLY A 79 22.40 3.20 -9.59
CA GLY A 79 21.42 4.11 -10.19
C GLY A 79 20.19 4.26 -9.30
N GLN A 80 19.50 5.40 -9.42
CA GLN A 80 18.21 5.57 -8.76
C GLN A 80 17.15 4.79 -9.53
N VAL A 81 16.57 3.79 -8.89
CA VAL A 81 15.38 3.12 -9.40
C VAL A 81 14.18 3.72 -8.67
N LEU A 82 13.27 4.34 -9.41
CA LEU A 82 12.07 4.91 -8.79
C LEU A 82 11.10 3.78 -8.43
N PRO A 83 10.50 3.77 -7.22
CA PRO A 83 9.46 2.79 -6.84
C PRO A 83 8.39 2.58 -7.90
N ILE A 84 8.00 3.67 -8.58
CA ILE A 84 6.98 3.65 -9.61
C ILE A 84 7.40 2.88 -10.88
N GLN A 85 8.68 2.86 -11.22
CA GLN A 85 9.21 2.08 -12.35
C GLN A 85 9.36 0.59 -12.02
N MET A 86 9.51 0.23 -10.74
CA MET A 86 9.61 -1.17 -10.33
C MET A 86 8.24 -1.83 -10.16
N ALA A 87 7.31 -1.11 -9.54
CA ALA A 87 6.07 -1.70 -9.06
C ALA A 87 4.85 -0.78 -9.23
N GLY A 88 4.94 0.31 -10.00
CA GLY A 88 3.82 1.22 -10.24
C GLY A 88 2.59 0.50 -10.78
N ALA A 89 2.75 -0.24 -11.89
CA ALA A 89 1.66 -1.02 -12.48
C ALA A 89 1.05 -2.03 -11.49
N LEU A 90 1.90 -2.69 -10.69
CA LEU A 90 1.50 -3.62 -9.65
C LEU A 90 0.65 -2.96 -8.57
N PHE A 91 1.14 -1.87 -7.97
CA PHE A 91 0.43 -1.21 -6.89
C PHE A 91 -0.86 -0.57 -7.39
N TYR A 92 -0.83 0.13 -8.52
CA TYR A 92 -2.04 0.67 -9.12
C TYR A 92 -3.08 -0.42 -9.35
N TYR A 93 -2.70 -1.55 -9.94
CA TYR A 93 -3.61 -2.67 -10.13
C TYR A 93 -4.17 -3.16 -8.79
N GLN A 94 -3.32 -3.40 -7.80
CA GLN A 94 -3.72 -3.97 -6.51
C GLN A 94 -4.63 -3.03 -5.69
N TYR A 95 -4.51 -1.71 -5.87
CA TYR A 95 -5.39 -0.70 -5.28
C TYR A 95 -6.59 -0.33 -6.16
N GLY A 96 -6.85 -1.08 -7.24
CA GLY A 96 -8.01 -0.87 -8.11
C GLY A 96 -7.84 0.21 -9.16
N HIS A 97 -6.69 0.88 -9.23
CA HIS A 97 -6.36 1.92 -10.22
C HIS A 97 -6.03 1.35 -11.61
N LEU A 98 -6.98 0.65 -12.23
CA LEU A 98 -6.78 -0.07 -13.49
C LEU A 98 -6.22 0.79 -14.62
N ASN A 99 -6.74 2.01 -14.77
CA ASN A 99 -6.29 2.92 -15.83
C ASN A 99 -4.89 3.47 -15.61
N TYR A 100 -4.47 3.71 -14.36
CA TYR A 100 -3.07 4.07 -14.06
C TYR A 100 -2.14 2.89 -14.27
N ALA A 101 -2.54 1.68 -13.86
CA ALA A 101 -1.76 0.47 -14.11
C ALA A 101 -1.57 0.21 -15.61
N TYR A 102 -2.63 0.39 -16.41
CA TYR A 102 -2.55 0.31 -17.86
C TYR A 102 -1.66 1.40 -18.45
N ARG A 103 -1.82 2.66 -18.03
CA ARG A 103 -1.00 3.80 -18.50
C ARG A 103 0.48 3.55 -18.28
N TRP A 104 0.88 3.20 -17.06
CA TRP A 104 2.28 2.88 -16.74
C TRP A 104 2.81 1.71 -17.55
N SER A 105 2.01 0.64 -17.70
CA SER A 105 2.40 -0.49 -18.54
C SER A 105 2.62 -0.07 -20.00
N MET A 106 1.79 0.82 -20.53
CA MET A 106 1.89 1.33 -21.89
C MET A 106 3.09 2.25 -22.09
N GLU A 107 3.30 3.21 -21.19
CA GLU A 107 4.44 4.13 -21.21
C GLU A 107 5.77 3.37 -21.14
N GLU A 108 5.88 2.40 -20.23
CA GLU A 108 7.06 1.52 -20.14
C GLU A 108 7.26 0.68 -21.40
N MET A 109 6.18 0.13 -21.99
CA MET A 109 6.28 -0.61 -23.25
C MET A 109 6.80 0.25 -24.40
N VAL A 110 6.42 1.54 -24.44
CA VAL A 110 6.87 2.47 -25.48
C VAL A 110 8.33 2.89 -25.26
N GLU A 111 8.71 3.19 -24.02
CA GLU A 111 10.05 3.68 -23.69
C GLU A 111 11.11 2.56 -23.71
N TYR A 112 10.80 1.41 -23.11
CA TYR A 112 11.77 0.32 -22.87
C TYR A 112 11.48 -0.97 -23.64
N GLY A 113 10.35 -1.02 -24.35
CA GLY A 113 9.89 -2.21 -25.06
C GLY A 113 9.04 -3.14 -24.20
N MET A 114 8.48 -4.18 -24.84
CA MET A 114 7.59 -5.12 -24.17
C MET A 114 8.34 -6.01 -23.18
N SER A 115 7.85 -6.06 -21.94
CA SER A 115 8.30 -6.99 -20.92
C SER A 115 7.14 -7.89 -20.47
N HIS A 116 7.44 -9.02 -19.84
CA HIS A 116 6.37 -9.85 -19.28
C HIS A 116 5.56 -9.12 -18.21
N HIS A 117 6.21 -8.21 -17.46
CA HIS A 117 5.57 -7.41 -16.42
C HIS A 117 4.51 -6.50 -17.01
N THR A 118 4.89 -5.66 -17.98
CA THR A 118 3.97 -4.71 -18.63
C THR A 118 2.86 -5.42 -19.39
N LEU A 119 3.17 -6.52 -20.10
CA LEU A 119 2.17 -7.32 -20.79
C LEU A 119 1.17 -7.97 -19.83
N LYS A 120 1.61 -8.51 -18.70
CA LYS A 120 0.70 -9.12 -17.71
C LYS A 120 -0.29 -8.09 -17.19
N TYR A 121 0.18 -6.91 -16.78
CA TYR A 121 -0.70 -5.86 -16.26
C TYR A 121 -1.61 -5.30 -17.36
N ALA A 122 -1.13 -5.12 -18.60
CA ALA A 122 -1.98 -4.75 -19.72
C ALA A 122 -3.09 -5.77 -19.99
N VAL A 123 -2.81 -7.09 -19.88
CA VAL A 123 -3.86 -8.13 -19.97
C VAL A 123 -4.86 -8.01 -18.83
N LEU A 124 -4.38 -7.89 -17.59
CA LEU A 124 -5.25 -7.84 -16.40
C LEU A 124 -6.17 -6.62 -16.42
N THR A 125 -5.63 -5.42 -16.67
CA THR A 125 -6.40 -4.18 -16.65
C THR A 125 -7.38 -4.10 -17.81
N SER A 126 -6.95 -4.41 -19.04
CA SER A 126 -7.85 -4.44 -20.21
C SER A 126 -8.98 -5.45 -20.03
N SER A 127 -8.70 -6.60 -19.40
CA SER A 127 -9.74 -7.60 -19.10
C SER A 127 -10.77 -7.06 -18.12
N LEU A 128 -10.34 -6.42 -17.02
CA LEU A 128 -11.23 -5.88 -16.00
C LEU A 128 -11.99 -4.64 -16.48
N ASN A 129 -11.45 -3.88 -17.43
CA ASN A 129 -12.15 -2.79 -18.12
C ASN A 129 -13.16 -3.29 -19.17
N GLY A 130 -13.25 -4.60 -19.43
CA GLY A 130 -14.15 -5.16 -20.44
C GLY A 130 -13.63 -5.07 -21.88
N GLU A 131 -12.36 -4.74 -22.07
CA GLU A 131 -11.72 -4.53 -23.38
C GLU A 131 -11.13 -5.86 -23.92
N SER A 132 -11.98 -6.86 -24.10
CA SER A 132 -11.56 -8.24 -24.45
C SER A 132 -10.63 -8.32 -25.67
N ALA A 133 -10.85 -7.53 -26.71
CA ALA A 133 -10.01 -7.54 -27.91
C ALA A 133 -8.57 -7.05 -27.61
N LEU A 134 -8.45 -6.01 -26.78
CA LEU A 134 -7.17 -5.46 -26.38
C LEU A 134 -6.44 -6.41 -25.42
N ALA A 135 -7.16 -6.95 -24.43
CA ALA A 135 -6.63 -7.95 -23.52
C ALA A 135 -6.09 -9.17 -24.29
N LYS A 136 -6.85 -9.66 -25.28
CA LYS A 136 -6.43 -10.77 -26.14
C LYS A 136 -5.14 -10.46 -26.90
N LYS A 137 -5.01 -9.26 -27.47
CA LYS A 137 -3.80 -8.85 -28.21
C LYS A 137 -2.53 -9.00 -27.37
N TYR A 138 -2.54 -8.49 -26.14
CA TYR A 138 -1.39 -8.63 -25.23
C TYR A 138 -1.20 -10.07 -24.76
N ASN A 139 -2.29 -10.78 -24.50
CA ASN A 139 -2.25 -12.17 -24.04
C ASN A 139 -1.66 -13.12 -25.09
N ASP A 140 -1.94 -12.90 -26.38
CA ASP A 140 -1.39 -13.70 -27.47
C ASP A 140 0.15 -13.60 -27.54
N VAL A 141 0.71 -12.41 -27.25
CA VAL A 141 2.17 -12.23 -27.13
C VAL A 141 2.72 -13.09 -25.99
N LEU A 142 2.14 -13.00 -24.79
CA LEU A 142 2.55 -13.82 -23.64
C LEU A 142 2.40 -15.32 -23.91
N LYS A 143 1.32 -15.72 -24.59
CA LYS A 143 1.03 -17.11 -24.95
C LYS A 143 2.06 -17.71 -25.91
N SER A 144 2.70 -16.88 -26.74
CA SER A 144 3.77 -17.29 -27.65
C SER A 144 5.09 -17.61 -26.94
N THR A 145 5.33 -17.03 -25.76
CA THR A 145 6.57 -17.23 -24.97
C THR A 145 6.68 -18.63 -24.35
N LEU A 146 7.87 -19.01 -23.87
CA LEU A 146 8.08 -20.28 -23.16
C LEU A 146 7.57 -20.23 -21.72
N PHE A 147 7.96 -19.20 -20.96
CA PHE A 147 7.75 -19.14 -19.51
C PHE A 147 6.38 -18.58 -19.09
N HIS A 148 5.71 -17.78 -19.94
CA HIS A 148 4.43 -17.14 -19.58
C HIS A 148 3.22 -17.76 -20.29
N ARG A 149 3.42 -18.79 -21.11
CA ARG A 149 2.34 -19.46 -21.85
C ARG A 149 1.25 -20.03 -20.96
N LYS A 150 1.63 -20.65 -19.83
CA LYS A 150 0.66 -21.19 -18.87
C LYS A 150 -0.17 -20.07 -18.27
N TRP A 151 0.50 -19.03 -17.75
CA TRP A 151 -0.16 -17.85 -17.19
C TRP A 151 -1.17 -17.24 -18.17
N ALA A 152 -0.78 -17.07 -19.44
CA ALA A 152 -1.64 -16.51 -20.48
C ALA A 152 -2.88 -17.38 -20.79
N ARG A 153 -2.71 -18.71 -20.82
CA ARG A 153 -3.84 -19.66 -21.00
C ARG A 153 -4.82 -19.60 -19.84
N ASP A 154 -4.31 -19.52 -18.61
CA ASP A 154 -5.15 -19.47 -17.40
C ASP A 154 -6.05 -18.22 -17.36
N ARG A 155 -5.72 -17.15 -18.13
CA ARG A 155 -6.50 -15.90 -18.19
C ARG A 155 -7.49 -15.84 -19.34
N GLU A 156 -7.49 -16.78 -20.28
CA GLU A 156 -8.40 -16.75 -21.46
C GLU A 156 -9.87 -16.73 -21.06
N ALA A 157 -10.24 -17.41 -19.97
CA ALA A 157 -11.60 -17.44 -19.48
C ALA A 157 -12.13 -16.04 -19.14
N ILE A 158 -11.34 -15.21 -18.45
CA ILE A 158 -11.73 -13.85 -18.05
C ILE A 158 -11.64 -12.89 -19.24
N ILE A 159 -10.69 -13.09 -20.15
CA ILE A 159 -10.57 -12.29 -21.38
C ILE A 159 -11.82 -12.46 -22.26
N ASN A 160 -12.29 -13.70 -22.45
CA ASN A 160 -13.43 -14.01 -23.30
C ASN A 160 -14.77 -13.63 -22.66
N ASP A 161 -14.82 -13.59 -21.33
CA ASP A 161 -16.01 -13.30 -20.55
C ASP A 161 -15.62 -12.50 -19.28
N PRO A 162 -15.45 -11.16 -19.41
CA PRO A 162 -15.04 -10.29 -18.30
C PRO A 162 -15.96 -10.37 -17.08
N GLY A 163 -17.23 -10.73 -17.25
CA GLY A 163 -18.18 -10.92 -16.15
C GLY A 163 -17.73 -11.97 -15.13
N ARG A 164 -16.88 -12.92 -15.53
CA ARG A 164 -16.28 -13.92 -14.63
C ARG A 164 -15.41 -13.31 -13.53
N ALA A 165 -14.87 -12.11 -13.75
CA ALA A 165 -14.11 -11.40 -12.72
C ALA A 165 -14.93 -11.18 -11.44
N MET A 166 -16.25 -10.98 -11.56
CA MET A 166 -17.14 -10.83 -10.40
C MET A 166 -17.29 -12.10 -9.56
N HIS A 167 -16.98 -13.27 -10.14
CA HIS A 167 -17.06 -14.57 -9.46
C HIS A 167 -15.70 -15.08 -8.98
N ASN A 168 -14.61 -14.36 -9.28
CA ASN A 168 -13.29 -14.63 -8.75
C ASN A 168 -13.05 -13.70 -7.54
N PRO A 169 -12.88 -14.22 -6.32
CA PRO A 169 -12.76 -13.38 -5.11
C PRO A 169 -11.63 -12.34 -5.17
N VAL A 170 -10.50 -12.71 -5.79
CA VAL A 170 -9.34 -11.83 -5.95
C VAL A 170 -9.69 -10.67 -6.89
N LEU A 171 -10.20 -10.98 -8.08
CA LEU A 171 -10.53 -9.97 -9.07
C LEU A 171 -11.71 -9.10 -8.61
N LEU A 172 -12.67 -9.69 -7.89
CA LEU A 172 -13.76 -8.95 -7.27
C LEU A 172 -13.22 -7.95 -6.23
N ASN A 173 -12.19 -8.30 -5.46
CA ASN A 173 -11.55 -7.33 -4.56
C ASN A 173 -10.96 -6.14 -5.35
N ILE A 174 -10.28 -6.38 -6.47
CA ILE A 174 -9.77 -5.31 -7.34
C ILE A 174 -10.91 -4.44 -7.88
N LEU A 175 -11.99 -5.05 -8.38
CA LEU A 175 -13.16 -4.34 -8.91
C LEU A 175 -13.89 -3.54 -7.83
N ARG A 176 -13.94 -4.03 -6.58
CA ARG A 176 -14.50 -3.28 -5.45
C ARG A 176 -13.67 -2.04 -5.13
N LEU A 177 -12.36 -2.07 -5.34
CA LEU A 177 -11.49 -0.91 -5.15
C LEU A 177 -11.52 0.05 -6.33
N ASN A 178 -11.94 -0.42 -7.51
CA ASN A 178 -12.14 0.37 -8.73
C ASN A 178 -13.42 1.24 -8.66
N ALA A 179 -13.56 2.08 -7.63
CA ALA A 179 -14.70 2.98 -7.47
C ALA A 179 -14.26 4.44 -7.54
N PHE A 180 -13.71 4.83 -8.69
CA PHE A 180 -13.31 6.20 -8.96
C PHE A 180 -13.70 6.62 -10.37
N ASN A 181 -13.81 7.93 -10.55
CA ASN A 181 -14.05 8.52 -11.85
C ASN A 181 -12.76 8.57 -12.65
N ASP A 182 -12.87 8.34 -13.95
CA ASP A 182 -11.77 8.60 -14.87
C ASP A 182 -11.52 10.10 -14.96
N VAL A 183 -10.32 10.49 -14.55
CA VAL A 183 -9.82 11.87 -14.63
C VAL A 183 -8.49 11.86 -15.36
N LEU A 184 -8.29 12.84 -16.23
CA LEU A 184 -7.01 13.07 -16.87
C LEU A 184 -6.11 13.83 -15.89
N ASP A 185 -5.39 13.09 -15.05
CA ASP A 185 -4.51 13.65 -14.03
C ASP A 185 -3.18 12.88 -13.92
N GLY A 186 -2.18 13.53 -13.35
CA GLY A 186 -0.86 12.98 -13.06
C GLY A 186 -0.76 12.42 -11.64
N ASP A 187 0.06 11.39 -11.47
CA ASP A 187 0.54 10.91 -10.17
C ASP A 187 1.86 11.57 -9.76
N HIS A 188 2.43 12.41 -10.64
CA HIS A 188 3.69 13.15 -10.44
C HIS A 188 4.87 12.25 -10.03
N SER A 189 4.84 10.97 -10.43
CA SER A 189 5.79 9.93 -10.00
C SER A 189 5.81 9.65 -8.49
N LEU A 190 4.78 10.10 -7.75
CA LEU A 190 4.64 9.93 -6.31
C LEU A 190 3.65 8.81 -5.98
N LEU A 191 4.03 7.58 -6.32
CA LEU A 191 3.16 6.39 -6.26
C LEU A 191 2.36 6.29 -4.95
N GLU A 192 3.06 6.26 -3.81
CA GLU A 192 2.37 6.07 -2.53
C GLU A 192 1.53 7.28 -2.13
N THR A 193 2.08 8.49 -2.28
CA THR A 193 1.38 9.73 -1.96
C THR A 193 0.08 9.82 -2.75
N PHE A 194 0.11 9.43 -4.03
CA PHE A 194 -1.08 9.37 -4.88
C PHE A 194 -2.09 8.36 -4.33
N LEU A 195 -1.68 7.12 -4.10
CA LEU A 195 -2.57 6.05 -3.62
C LEU A 195 -3.22 6.40 -2.27
N LEU A 196 -2.44 6.91 -1.32
CA LEU A 196 -2.93 7.30 0.00
C LEU A 196 -3.89 8.48 -0.09
N ASN A 197 -3.54 9.54 -0.84
CA ASN A 197 -4.43 10.67 -0.99
C ASN A 197 -5.72 10.25 -1.68
N HIS A 198 -5.67 9.42 -2.71
CA HIS A 198 -6.86 8.95 -3.39
C HIS A 198 -7.79 8.19 -2.42
N ALA A 199 -7.26 7.17 -1.75
CA ALA A 199 -7.99 6.39 -0.76
C ALA A 199 -8.59 7.27 0.36
N ALA A 200 -7.82 8.22 0.89
CA ALA A 200 -8.25 9.11 1.96
C ALA A 200 -9.44 10.00 1.57
N HIS A 201 -9.58 10.34 0.28
CA HIS A 201 -10.69 11.17 -0.21
C HIS A 201 -11.94 10.36 -0.56
N SER A 202 -11.86 9.03 -0.71
CA SER A 202 -13.05 8.19 -0.91
C SER A 202 -14.06 8.41 0.21
N ARG A 203 -15.27 8.90 -0.10
CA ARG A 203 -16.29 9.32 0.89
C ARG A 203 -17.26 8.21 1.30
N GLY A 204 -17.10 7.01 0.76
CA GLY A 204 -17.98 5.86 1.00
C GLY A 204 -17.82 4.80 -0.08
N GLY A 205 -18.62 3.74 -0.01
CA GLY A 205 -18.57 2.64 -0.97
C GLY A 205 -18.82 1.31 -0.29
N ASN A 206 -18.30 0.25 -0.89
CA ASN A 206 -18.25 -1.07 -0.25
C ASN A 206 -17.33 -1.06 0.98
N PRO A 207 -17.43 -2.08 1.86
CA PRO A 207 -16.62 -2.17 3.07
C PRO A 207 -15.11 -2.06 2.84
N GLU A 208 -14.59 -2.62 1.74
CA GLU A 208 -13.16 -2.61 1.43
C GLU A 208 -12.64 -1.19 1.15
N LEU A 209 -13.43 -0.36 0.46
CA LEU A 209 -13.08 1.05 0.24
C LEU A 209 -13.15 1.88 1.51
N ILE A 210 -14.13 1.61 2.38
CA ILE A 210 -14.24 2.30 3.66
C ILE A 210 -13.03 1.97 4.52
N ASP A 211 -12.64 0.69 4.57
CA ASP A 211 -11.47 0.22 5.31
C ASP A 211 -10.17 0.82 4.75
N LEU A 212 -9.97 0.79 3.43
CA LEU A 212 -8.84 1.42 2.76
C LEU A 212 -8.77 2.92 3.05
N SER A 213 -9.91 3.62 3.02
CA SER A 213 -9.99 5.05 3.32
C SER A 213 -9.63 5.36 4.77
N LEU A 214 -10.07 4.53 5.73
CA LEU A 214 -9.70 4.67 7.14
C LEU A 214 -8.20 4.51 7.33
N LEU A 215 -7.61 3.46 6.78
CA LEU A 215 -6.16 3.20 6.85
C LEU A 215 -5.35 4.34 6.24
N ALA A 216 -5.76 4.84 5.07
CA ALA A 216 -5.12 5.98 4.43
C ALA A 216 -5.19 7.25 5.28
N ASN A 217 -6.33 7.55 5.90
CA ASN A 217 -6.50 8.72 6.77
C ASN A 217 -5.72 8.59 8.08
N LEU A 218 -5.55 7.37 8.61
CA LEU A 218 -4.67 7.11 9.74
C LEU A 218 -3.22 7.44 9.38
N GLN A 219 -2.72 6.89 8.27
CA GLN A 219 -1.35 7.13 7.81
C GLN A 219 -1.10 8.61 7.50
N LEU A 220 -2.02 9.27 6.79
CA LEU A 220 -1.93 10.71 6.48
C LEU A 220 -2.25 11.62 7.68
N LYS A 221 -2.60 11.05 8.84
CA LYS A 221 -2.96 11.76 10.08
C LYS A 221 -4.12 12.77 9.89
N GLN A 222 -5.10 12.41 9.06
CA GLN A 222 -6.22 13.27 8.65
C GLN A 222 -7.49 13.00 9.47
N ALA A 223 -7.62 13.66 10.63
CA ALA A 223 -8.75 13.49 11.54
C ALA A 223 -10.10 13.85 10.89
N ASP A 224 -10.20 14.99 10.20
CA ASP A 224 -11.45 15.46 9.58
C ASP A 224 -12.00 14.48 8.54
N ARG A 225 -11.10 13.80 7.83
CA ARG A 225 -11.47 12.80 6.82
C ARG A 225 -11.76 11.45 7.46
N PHE A 226 -11.11 11.11 8.56
CA PHE A 226 -11.34 9.86 9.31
C PHE A 226 -12.78 9.74 9.81
N TRP A 227 -13.31 10.77 10.47
CA TRP A 227 -14.57 10.67 11.23
C TRP A 227 -15.79 10.19 10.43
N PRO A 228 -16.11 10.74 9.24
CA PRO A 228 -17.26 10.26 8.46
C PRO A 228 -17.18 8.77 8.14
N ARG A 229 -15.98 8.23 7.83
CA ARG A 229 -15.80 6.81 7.51
C ARG A 229 -15.85 5.96 8.76
N PHE A 230 -15.29 6.45 9.86
CA PHE A 230 -15.31 5.74 11.13
C PHE A 230 -16.75 5.50 11.59
N PHE A 231 -17.60 6.52 11.53
CA PHE A 231 -19.01 6.37 11.89
C PHE A 231 -19.77 5.41 10.97
N VAL A 232 -19.46 5.35 9.67
CA VAL A 232 -20.02 4.32 8.79
C VAL A 232 -19.52 2.92 9.18
N TYR A 233 -18.23 2.78 9.46
CA TYR A 233 -17.60 1.51 9.80
C TYR A 233 -18.18 0.92 11.09
N VAL A 234 -18.24 1.69 12.18
CA VAL A 234 -18.73 1.19 13.48
C VAL A 234 -20.20 0.76 13.46
N ASN A 235 -20.99 1.30 12.53
CA ASN A 235 -22.40 0.93 12.36
C ASN A 235 -22.61 -0.26 11.42
N THR A 236 -21.58 -0.66 10.66
CA THR A 236 -21.69 -1.72 9.63
C THR A 236 -20.85 -2.95 9.92
N GLN A 237 -19.83 -2.82 10.79
CA GLN A 237 -18.89 -3.89 11.10
C GLN A 237 -19.08 -4.41 12.52
N PRO A 238 -18.89 -5.72 12.75
CA PRO A 238 -19.16 -6.36 14.04
C PRO A 238 -18.13 -6.01 15.12
N ARG A 239 -16.95 -5.52 14.72
CA ARG A 239 -15.85 -5.18 15.62
C ARG A 239 -15.11 -3.96 15.07
N ILE A 240 -14.61 -3.12 15.97
CA ILE A 240 -13.74 -2.00 15.64
C ILE A 240 -12.26 -2.45 15.80
N PRO A 241 -11.44 -2.44 14.74
CA PRO A 241 -10.01 -2.73 14.82
C PRO A 241 -9.26 -1.83 15.81
N VAL A 242 -8.18 -2.35 16.40
CA VAL A 242 -7.42 -1.68 17.47
C VAL A 242 -6.97 -0.29 17.04
N HIS A 243 -6.35 -0.14 15.87
CA HIS A 243 -5.83 1.15 15.44
C HIS A 243 -6.93 2.18 15.14
N TYR A 244 -8.15 1.74 14.78
CA TYR A 244 -9.27 2.65 14.58
C TYR A 244 -9.80 3.18 15.91
N GLN A 245 -9.83 2.32 16.94
CA GLN A 245 -10.14 2.74 18.30
C GLN A 245 -9.08 3.70 18.84
N GLU A 246 -7.79 3.36 18.66
CA GLU A 246 -6.67 4.22 19.05
C GLU A 246 -6.77 5.61 18.38
N ALA A 247 -7.03 5.66 17.08
CA ALA A 247 -7.22 6.90 16.33
C ALA A 247 -8.42 7.72 16.81
N ALA A 248 -9.57 7.09 16.98
CA ALA A 248 -10.77 7.77 17.46
C ALA A 248 -10.56 8.39 18.85
N LEU A 249 -9.94 7.68 19.78
CA LEU A 249 -9.64 8.22 21.12
C LEU A 249 -8.71 9.44 21.06
N LEU A 250 -7.64 9.35 20.26
CA LEU A 250 -6.69 10.45 20.11
C LEU A 250 -7.31 11.67 19.44
N PHE A 251 -8.00 11.49 18.32
CA PHE A 251 -8.63 12.59 17.60
C PHE A 251 -9.74 13.24 18.40
N ASN A 252 -10.49 12.47 19.20
CA ASN A 252 -11.52 13.03 20.06
C ASN A 252 -10.96 13.85 21.22
N LEU A 253 -9.79 13.46 21.74
CA LEU A 253 -9.08 14.26 22.75
C LEU A 253 -8.65 15.61 22.17
N GLN A 254 -8.24 15.66 20.90
CA GLN A 254 -7.85 16.89 20.22
C GLN A 254 -9.05 17.77 19.86
N GLN A 255 -10.10 17.15 19.31
CA GLN A 255 -11.33 17.82 18.91
C GLN A 255 -12.53 16.89 19.17
N PRO A 256 -13.30 17.16 20.24
CA PRO A 256 -14.44 16.34 20.61
C PRO A 256 -15.44 16.17 19.47
N GLN A 257 -15.87 14.94 19.22
CA GLN A 257 -16.82 14.62 18.16
C GLN A 257 -18.21 14.24 18.70
N PRO A 258 -19.29 14.79 18.13
CA PRO A 258 -20.64 14.32 18.40
C PRO A 258 -20.79 12.81 18.09
N GLY A 259 -21.56 12.09 18.92
CA GLY A 259 -21.83 10.67 18.71
C GLY A 259 -20.73 9.70 19.16
N ILE A 260 -19.55 10.18 19.56
CA ILE A 260 -18.50 9.28 20.07
C ILE A 260 -18.91 8.61 21.39
N ALA A 261 -19.72 9.29 22.21
CA ALA A 261 -20.15 8.78 23.51
C ALA A 261 -21.04 7.54 23.42
N SER A 262 -21.64 7.26 22.26
CA SER A 262 -22.41 6.03 22.01
C SER A 262 -21.55 4.86 21.53
N ILE A 263 -20.26 5.08 21.25
CA ILE A 263 -19.35 4.03 20.79
C ILE A 263 -18.76 3.30 22.00
N THR A 264 -18.89 1.97 22.00
CA THR A 264 -18.24 1.13 23.01
C THR A 264 -16.84 0.77 22.55
N PHE A 265 -15.83 1.33 23.21
CA PHE A 265 -14.42 0.98 22.99
C PHE A 265 -14.01 -0.22 23.84
N ASP A 266 -13.02 -0.97 23.37
CA ASP A 266 -12.38 -2.04 24.12
C ASP A 266 -11.77 -1.47 25.42
N PRO A 267 -12.14 -2.00 26.61
CA PRO A 267 -11.61 -1.54 27.89
C PRO A 267 -10.09 -1.57 27.97
N LEU A 268 -9.43 -2.50 27.30
CA LEU A 268 -7.97 -2.58 27.27
C LEU A 268 -7.37 -1.43 26.45
N VAL A 269 -7.97 -1.07 25.32
CA VAL A 269 -7.53 0.07 24.51
C VAL A 269 -7.72 1.38 25.29
N LEU A 270 -8.86 1.55 25.97
CA LEU A 270 -9.11 2.70 26.84
C LEU A 270 -8.08 2.82 27.98
N LYS A 271 -7.79 1.70 28.65
CA LYS A 271 -6.77 1.66 29.71
C LYS A 271 -5.40 2.07 29.17
N ARG A 272 -5.00 1.51 28.03
CA ARG A 272 -3.72 1.85 27.37
C ARG A 272 -3.67 3.31 26.92
N PHE A 273 -4.79 3.87 26.47
CA PHE A 273 -4.87 5.28 26.07
C PHE A 273 -4.65 6.23 27.25
N ASN A 274 -5.30 5.94 28.38
CA ASN A 274 -5.10 6.73 29.61
C ASN A 274 -3.64 6.68 30.07
N GLN A 275 -3.01 5.51 30.02
CA GLN A 275 -1.58 5.35 30.30
C GLN A 275 -0.71 6.17 29.34
N PHE A 276 -1.03 6.15 28.03
CA PHE A 276 -0.33 6.96 27.04
C PHE A 276 -0.39 8.46 27.38
N VAL A 277 -1.59 8.97 27.68
CA VAL A 277 -1.81 10.38 28.05
C VAL A 277 -1.06 10.76 29.34
N GLU A 278 -1.05 9.89 30.35
CA GLU A 278 -0.30 10.10 31.60
C GLU A 278 1.21 10.17 31.34
N ARG A 279 1.75 9.26 30.51
CA ARG A 279 3.17 9.22 30.14
C ARG A 279 3.59 10.45 29.35
N THR A 280 2.77 10.90 28.39
CA THR A 280 3.02 12.14 27.65
C THR A 280 3.14 13.35 28.58
N LYS A 281 2.29 13.44 29.63
CA LYS A 281 2.39 14.51 30.63
C LYS A 281 3.66 14.40 31.48
N ALA A 282 4.01 13.19 31.93
CA ALA A 282 5.18 12.95 32.77
C ALA A 282 6.52 13.28 32.07
N TYR A 283 6.58 13.13 30.74
CA TYR A 283 7.80 13.36 29.97
C TYR A 283 7.88 14.74 29.29
N ASN A 284 6.92 15.65 29.52
CA ASN A 284 6.80 16.90 28.74
C ASN A 284 8.03 17.84 28.78
N ASN A 285 8.90 17.69 29.79
CA ASN A 285 10.10 18.50 30.00
C ASN A 285 11.40 17.81 29.53
N GLN A 286 11.31 16.62 28.94
CA GLN A 286 12.47 15.90 28.42
C GLN A 286 12.76 16.28 26.95
N PRO A 287 14.00 16.10 26.45
CA PRO A 287 14.30 16.28 25.03
C PRO A 287 13.49 15.30 24.15
N ARG A 288 13.08 15.75 22.95
CA ARG A 288 12.22 14.97 22.03
C ARG A 288 12.73 13.55 21.76
N GLU A 289 14.02 13.37 21.52
CA GLU A 289 14.61 12.04 21.27
C GLU A 289 14.50 11.11 22.48
N ARG A 290 14.64 11.65 23.69
CA ARG A 290 14.45 10.88 24.91
C ARG A 290 12.98 10.51 25.12
N ILE A 291 12.05 11.43 24.83
CA ILE A 291 10.61 11.14 24.84
C ILE A 291 10.30 10.03 23.85
N LYS A 292 10.82 10.11 22.61
CA LYS A 292 10.63 9.10 21.57
C LYS A 292 11.10 7.72 22.04
N ALA A 293 12.30 7.62 22.61
CA ALA A 293 12.83 6.36 23.13
C ALA A 293 11.98 5.79 24.28
N LEU A 294 11.63 6.61 25.29
CA LEU A 294 10.81 6.18 26.43
C LEU A 294 9.40 5.73 26.00
N MET A 295 8.76 6.48 25.09
CA MET A 295 7.44 6.13 24.58
C MET A 295 7.48 4.88 23.71
N ALA A 296 8.60 4.58 23.03
CA ALA A 296 8.75 3.38 22.22
C ALA A 296 8.73 2.10 23.06
N GLU A 297 9.25 2.13 24.30
CA GLU A 297 9.28 0.95 25.19
C GLU A 297 7.89 0.40 25.49
N GLU A 298 6.89 1.28 25.66
CA GLU A 298 5.53 0.90 26.06
C GLU A 298 4.49 0.96 24.93
N PHE A 299 4.72 1.83 23.93
CA PHE A 299 3.71 2.19 22.93
C PHE A 299 4.16 2.02 21.48
N LYS A 300 5.37 1.51 21.22
CA LYS A 300 5.74 1.08 19.86
C LYS A 300 4.69 0.07 19.39
N GLY A 301 4.18 0.24 18.17
CA GLY A 301 3.07 -0.56 17.66
C GLY A 301 1.69 0.08 17.74
N THR A 302 1.52 1.17 18.47
CA THR A 302 0.23 1.89 18.57
C THR A 302 0.13 2.99 17.53
N TYR A 303 -1.10 3.33 17.13
CA TYR A 303 -1.35 4.51 16.31
C TYR A 303 -0.87 5.80 16.99
N TRP A 304 -0.97 5.90 18.31
CA TRP A 304 -0.52 7.09 19.04
C TRP A 304 0.98 7.31 18.89
N TYR A 305 1.78 6.27 19.04
CA TYR A 305 3.23 6.37 18.82
C TYR A 305 3.54 6.77 17.37
N TYR A 306 2.88 6.15 16.40
CA TYR A 306 2.99 6.53 14.99
C TYR A 306 2.62 8.02 14.76
N TYR A 307 1.51 8.48 15.32
CA TYR A 307 1.00 9.83 15.14
C TYR A 307 2.01 10.89 15.60
N PHE A 308 2.65 10.71 16.76
CA PHE A 308 3.57 11.70 17.31
C PHE A 308 5.04 11.55 16.88
N PHE A 309 5.49 10.33 16.61
CA PHE A 309 6.93 10.04 16.46
C PHE A 309 7.35 9.45 15.11
N ALA A 310 6.42 8.98 14.29
CA ALA A 310 6.74 8.61 12.92
C ALA A 310 6.70 9.86 12.03
N ASP A 311 7.83 10.16 11.39
CA ASP A 311 7.87 11.14 10.33
C ASP A 311 7.19 10.55 9.10
N LEU A 312 6.24 11.28 8.52
CA LEU A 312 5.57 10.86 7.29
C LEU A 312 6.57 11.03 6.14
N GLN A 313 7.36 10.00 5.87
CA GLN A 313 8.39 10.00 4.82
C GLN A 313 7.77 9.72 3.44
N LEU A 314 6.77 10.50 3.07
CA LEU A 314 6.22 10.49 1.72
C LEU A 314 7.12 11.30 0.80
N GLN A 315 7.39 10.76 -0.38
CA GLN A 315 8.09 11.50 -1.43
C GLN A 315 7.25 12.74 -1.79
N GLN A 316 7.91 13.90 -1.81
CA GLN A 316 7.36 15.15 -2.31
C GLN A 316 7.74 15.32 -3.78
N PRO A 317 6.94 16.04 -4.59
CA PRO A 317 7.25 16.24 -5.99
C PRO A 317 8.63 16.90 -6.11
N VAL A 318 9.56 16.24 -6.81
CA VAL A 318 10.85 16.83 -7.14
C VAL A 318 10.57 17.92 -8.17
N ASN A 319 10.90 19.18 -7.85
CA ASN A 319 10.98 20.22 -8.86
C ASN A 319 12.03 19.79 -9.90
N HIS A 320 11.60 19.23 -11.02
CA HIS A 320 12.52 18.79 -12.06
C HIS A 320 13.29 19.98 -12.62
N GLN A 321 14.61 20.01 -12.36
CA GLN A 321 15.53 20.59 -13.33
C GLN A 321 15.44 19.73 -14.61
N PRO A 322 15.45 20.35 -15.80
CA PRO A 322 15.23 19.63 -17.05
C PRO A 322 16.33 18.58 -17.26
N TYR A 323 15.89 17.35 -17.52
CA TYR A 323 16.72 16.21 -17.91
C TYR A 323 17.76 16.64 -18.97
N GLN A 324 19.05 16.58 -18.61
CA GLN A 324 20.11 16.53 -19.61
C GLN A 324 20.11 15.12 -20.21
N LYS A 325 19.74 15.03 -21.49
CA LYS A 325 19.88 13.80 -22.28
C LYS A 325 21.35 13.39 -22.31
N LEU A 326 21.63 12.10 -22.06
CA LEU A 326 22.87 11.44 -22.46
C LEU A 326 22.81 11.10 -23.95
#